data_AF-A0A519KQJ4-F1
#
_entry.id   AF-A0A519KQJ4-F1
#
_cell.length_a   1.000
_cell.length_b   1.000
_cell.length_c   1.000
_cell.angle_alpha   90.00
_cell.angle_beta   90.00
_cell.angle_gamma   90.00
#
_symmetry.space_group_name_H-M   'P 1'
#
loop_
_entity.id
_entity.type
_entity.pdbx_description
1 polymer ?
#
loop_
_entity_poly.entity_id
_entity_poly.type
_entity_poly.pdbx_seq_one_letter_code
_entity_poly.pdbx_strand_id
1 'polypeptide(L)'
;GYIALIFFGINNFSTYILGYYLFAYSLATVGVFISLIWVEKIKKETSFAAFNGLAKREPVLAVVSTVSMLSMAGIPLTAGFIGKLGIFNQAIGGHSEFLVLVAVLGSALSIAYYLKLIIAMFFYKEDNFQNTERATITYNVVSVVIILALVSMGIVPDLFAKIFGL
;
A
#
# COMPACT_ATOMS: atom_id res chain seq x y z
N GLY A 1 -12.84 1.38 -8.45
CA GLY A 1 -13.13 2.80 -8.11
C GLY A 1 -12.14 3.72 -8.80
N TYR A 2 -11.02 4.02 -8.15
CA TYR A 2 -10.04 5.04 -8.61
C TYR A 2 -9.59 4.91 -10.06
N ILE A 3 -9.30 3.71 -10.55
CA ILE A 3 -8.89 3.50 -11.95
C ILE A 3 -9.94 4.05 -12.93
N ALA A 4 -11.23 3.95 -12.63
CA ALA A 4 -12.28 4.45 -13.52
C ALA A 4 -12.27 5.98 -13.66
N LEU A 5 -11.75 6.72 -12.66
CA LEU A 5 -11.63 8.17 -12.73
C LEU A 5 -10.64 8.63 -13.81
N ILE A 6 -9.69 7.78 -14.22
CA ILE A 6 -8.75 8.08 -15.31
C ILE A 6 -9.45 8.29 -16.66
N PHE A 7 -10.68 7.81 -16.83
CA PHE A 7 -11.43 7.98 -18.07
C PHE A 7 -12.12 9.35 -18.14
N PHE A 8 -12.20 10.07 -17.03
CA PHE A 8 -12.73 11.43 -16.98
C PHE A 8 -11.54 12.40 -17.13
N GLY A 9 -11.51 13.17 -18.22
CA GLY A 9 -10.40 14.09 -18.51
C GLY A 9 -9.16 13.45 -19.14
N ILE A 10 -9.34 12.43 -20.00
CA ILE A 10 -8.24 11.77 -20.73
C ILE A 10 -7.36 12.79 -21.44
N ASN A 11 -6.05 12.65 -21.28
CA ASN A 11 -5.04 13.47 -21.92
C ASN A 11 -3.74 12.65 -22.16
N ASN A 12 -2.70 13.29 -22.68
CA ASN A 12 -1.43 12.63 -23.01
C ASN A 12 -0.71 12.03 -21.77
N PHE A 13 -1.01 12.51 -20.56
CA PHE A 13 -0.43 12.02 -19.31
C PHE A 13 -1.22 10.85 -18.69
N SER A 14 -2.42 10.53 -19.19
CA SER A 14 -3.28 9.51 -18.60
C SER A 14 -2.63 8.13 -18.52
N THR A 15 -1.90 7.72 -19.56
CA THR A 15 -1.18 6.44 -19.58
C THR A 15 -0.10 6.39 -18.50
N TYR A 16 0.64 7.48 -18.33
CA TYR A 16 1.67 7.61 -17.29
C TYR A 16 1.05 7.53 -15.89
N ILE A 17 0.01 8.31 -15.62
CA ILE A 17 -0.67 8.35 -14.32
C ILE A 17 -1.26 6.98 -13.98
N LEU A 18 -1.90 6.33 -14.95
CA LEU A 18 -2.48 5.01 -14.77
C LEU A 18 -1.40 3.95 -14.49
N GLY A 19 -0.32 3.96 -15.28
CA GLY A 19 0.81 3.05 -15.09
C GLY A 19 1.46 3.20 -13.71
N TYR A 20 1.71 4.46 -13.31
CA TYR A 20 2.23 4.77 -11.99
C TYR A 20 1.31 4.26 -10.88
N TYR A 21 0.00 4.55 -10.96
CA TYR A 21 -0.96 4.13 -9.93
C TYR A 21 -1.06 2.60 -9.84
N LEU A 22 -1.14 1.90 -10.97
CA LEU A 22 -1.20 0.43 -11.00
C LEU A 22 0.07 -0.21 -10.44
N PHE A 23 1.24 0.35 -10.76
CA PHE A 23 2.51 -0.12 -10.23
C PHE A 23 2.62 0.08 -8.72
N ALA A 24 2.29 1.28 -8.23
CA ALA A 24 2.28 1.56 -6.80
C ALA A 24 1.29 0.67 -6.04
N TYR A 25 0.10 0.47 -6.62
CA TYR A 25 -0.94 -0.36 -6.03
C TYR A 25 -0.57 -1.86 -6.02
N SER A 26 0.07 -2.36 -7.07
CA SER A 26 0.51 -3.76 -7.13
C SER A 26 1.63 -4.03 -6.12
N LEU A 27 2.63 -3.15 -6.01
CA LEU A 27 3.69 -3.25 -5.00
C LEU A 27 3.12 -3.24 -3.58
N ALA A 28 2.22 -2.29 -3.29
CA ALA A 28 1.55 -2.23 -2.00
C ALA A 28 0.78 -3.52 -1.70
N THR A 29 0.06 -4.04 -2.70
CA THR A 29 -0.69 -5.30 -2.57
C THR A 29 0.24 -6.46 -2.22
N VAL A 30 1.32 -6.65 -2.97
CA VAL A 30 2.32 -7.68 -2.65
C VAL A 30 2.89 -7.51 -1.24
N GLY A 31 3.18 -6.27 -0.81
CA GLY A 31 3.72 -5.99 0.51
C GLY A 31 2.76 -6.28 1.67
N VAL A 32 1.44 -6.21 1.48
CA VAL A 32 0.49 -6.70 2.49
C VAL A 32 0.38 -8.21 2.45
N PHE A 33 0.25 -8.79 1.25
CA PHE A 33 0.05 -10.23 1.07
C PHE A 33 1.23 -11.07 1.55
N ILE A 34 2.47 -10.57 1.45
CA ILE A 34 3.63 -11.30 1.96
C ILE A 34 3.56 -11.54 3.48
N SER A 35 3.05 -10.56 4.24
CA SER A 35 2.81 -10.72 5.67
C SER A 35 1.63 -11.64 5.96
N LEU A 36 0.57 -11.57 5.16
CA LEU A 36 -0.60 -12.43 5.30
C LEU A 36 -0.24 -13.90 5.08
N ILE A 37 0.49 -14.20 4.01
CA ILE A 37 0.97 -15.56 3.70
C ILE A 37 1.83 -16.08 4.85
N TRP A 38 2.70 -15.24 5.42
CA TRP A 38 3.54 -15.63 6.54
C TRP A 38 2.74 -15.91 7.82
N VAL A 39 1.82 -15.01 8.17
CA VAL A 39 0.96 -15.14 9.35
C VAL A 39 0.06 -16.37 9.23
N GLU A 40 -0.54 -16.58 8.06
CA GLU A 40 -1.35 -17.76 7.75
C GLU A 40 -0.52 -19.05 7.87
N LYS A 41 0.71 -19.07 7.34
CA LYS A 41 1.61 -20.22 7.45
C LYS A 41 1.89 -20.58 8.92
N ILE A 42 2.13 -19.60 9.78
CA ILE A 42 2.47 -19.83 11.18
C ILE A 42 1.25 -20.15 12.04
N LYS A 43 0.19 -19.34 11.94
CA LYS A 43 -0.97 -19.39 12.84
C LYS A 43 -2.14 -20.20 12.27
N LYS A 44 -2.11 -20.55 10.99
CA LYS A 44 -3.23 -21.18 10.25
C LYS A 44 -4.53 -20.39 10.38
N GLU A 45 -4.41 -19.07 10.46
CA GLU A 45 -5.51 -18.14 10.68
C GLU A 45 -5.29 -16.88 9.83
N THR A 46 -6.39 -16.34 9.28
CA THR A 46 -6.40 -15.15 8.42
C THR A 46 -7.17 -13.98 9.01
N SER A 47 -7.54 -14.07 10.29
CA SER A 47 -8.26 -13.01 11.00
C SER A 47 -7.36 -11.81 11.29
N PHE A 48 -7.97 -10.67 11.62
CA PHE A 48 -7.22 -9.51 12.10
C PHE A 48 -6.41 -9.81 13.37
N ALA A 49 -6.92 -10.68 14.25
CA ALA A 49 -6.24 -11.05 15.49
C ALA A 49 -4.98 -11.87 15.24
N ALA A 50 -4.90 -12.60 14.11
CA ALA A 50 -3.70 -13.35 13.73
C ALA A 50 -2.47 -12.44 13.56
N PHE A 51 -2.67 -11.15 13.26
CA PHE A 51 -1.59 -10.18 13.13
C PHE A 51 -1.11 -9.59 14.47
N ASN A 52 -1.77 -9.90 15.60
CA ASN A 52 -1.40 -9.38 16.91
C ASN A 52 0.08 -9.66 17.22
N GLY A 53 0.79 -8.62 17.65
CA GLY A 53 2.19 -8.71 18.06
C GLY A 53 3.18 -9.03 16.93
N LEU A 54 2.76 -8.99 15.66
CA LEU A 54 3.63 -9.30 14.52
C LEU A 54 4.89 -8.42 14.50
N ALA A 55 4.81 -7.15 14.90
CA ALA A 55 5.96 -6.24 14.89
C ALA A 55 7.08 -6.67 15.86
N LYS A 56 6.75 -7.34 16.97
CA LYS A 56 7.74 -7.88 17.89
C LYS A 56 8.38 -9.16 17.37
N ARG A 57 7.57 -9.97 16.67
CA ARG A 57 8.04 -11.23 16.09
C ARG A 57 8.80 -10.94 14.80
N GLU A 58 8.13 -10.54 13.74
CA GLU A 58 8.71 -10.27 12.42
C GLU A 58 8.60 -8.77 12.09
N PRO A 59 9.54 -7.92 12.59
CA PRO A 59 9.45 -6.48 12.46
C PRO A 59 9.44 -6.01 11.00
N VAL A 60 10.22 -6.66 10.13
CA VAL A 60 10.30 -6.30 8.70
C VAL A 60 8.95 -6.53 8.00
N LEU A 61 8.28 -7.65 8.31
CA LEU A 61 6.96 -7.97 7.75
C LEU A 61 5.88 -7.01 8.26
N ALA A 62 5.95 -6.60 9.53
CA ALA A 62 5.03 -5.60 10.06
C ALA A 62 5.24 -4.24 9.37
N VAL A 63 6.49 -3.82 9.18
CA VAL A 63 6.83 -2.54 8.54
C VAL A 63 6.40 -2.51 7.07
N VAL A 64 6.65 -3.56 6.28
CA VAL A 64 6.22 -3.57 4.86
C VAL A 64 4.70 -3.49 4.76
N SER A 65 3.97 -4.22 5.60
CA SER A 65 2.51 -4.16 5.61
C SER A 65 2.00 -2.78 6.00
N THR A 66 2.62 -2.14 6.98
CA THR A 66 2.31 -0.76 7.34
C THR A 66 2.56 0.20 6.18
N VAL A 67 3.76 0.20 5.59
CA VAL A 67 4.11 1.09 4.47
C VAL A 67 3.18 0.86 3.28
N SER A 68 2.89 -0.40 2.94
CA SER A 68 1.95 -0.75 1.90
C SER A 68 0.53 -0.27 2.19
N MET A 69 0.04 -0.44 3.41
CA MET A 69 -1.29 0.04 3.80
C MET A 69 -1.39 1.56 3.79
N LEU A 70 -0.35 2.27 4.25
CA LEU A 70 -0.27 3.72 4.17
C LEU A 70 -0.24 4.18 2.70
N SER A 71 0.46 3.44 1.83
CA SER A 71 0.45 3.67 0.38
C SER A 71 -0.94 3.48 -0.22
N MET A 72 -1.64 2.39 0.12
CA MET A 72 -3.02 2.17 -0.32
C MET A 72 -3.99 3.23 0.21
N ALA A 73 -3.79 3.74 1.43
CA ALA A 73 -4.54 4.87 1.97
C ALA A 73 -4.27 6.16 1.20
N GLY A 74 -3.08 6.31 0.61
CA GLY A 74 -2.63 7.56 0.01
C GLY A 74 -2.13 8.54 1.07
N ILE A 75 -1.33 8.07 2.02
CA ILE A 75 -0.65 8.94 2.98
C ILE A 75 0.53 9.64 2.27
N PRO A 76 0.78 10.94 2.50
CA PRO A 76 1.93 11.63 1.92
C PRO A 76 3.25 10.88 2.09
N LEU A 77 4.19 11.08 1.16
CA LEU A 77 5.49 10.37 1.06
C LEU A 77 5.41 8.92 0.59
N THR A 78 4.23 8.42 0.22
CA THR A 78 4.06 7.09 -0.38
C THR A 78 3.71 7.19 -1.86
N ALA A 79 4.12 6.19 -2.65
CA ALA A 79 3.79 6.14 -4.07
C ALA A 79 2.26 6.17 -4.30
N GLY A 80 1.47 5.46 -3.50
CA GLY A 80 0.02 5.45 -3.68
C GLY A 80 -0.64 6.83 -3.54
N PHE A 81 -0.07 7.76 -2.78
CA PHE A 81 -0.53 9.15 -2.72
C PHE A 81 -0.33 9.88 -4.05
N ILE A 82 0.87 9.81 -4.61
CA ILE A 82 1.21 10.44 -5.89
C ILE A 82 0.32 9.92 -7.02
N GLY A 83 0.11 8.59 -7.06
CA GLY A 83 -0.77 7.97 -8.05
C GLY A 83 -2.22 8.45 -7.95
N LYS A 84 -2.76 8.52 -6.72
CA LYS A 84 -4.13 9.03 -6.50
C LYS A 84 -4.25 10.51 -6.85
N LEU A 85 -3.28 11.34 -6.45
CA LEU A 85 -3.28 12.76 -6.79
C LEU A 85 -3.28 12.98 -8.30
N GLY A 86 -2.49 12.21 -9.05
CA GLY A 86 -2.49 12.26 -10.52
C GLY A 86 -3.88 11.95 -11.09
N ILE A 87 -4.52 10.88 -10.62
CA ILE A 87 -5.89 10.51 -11.03
C ILE A 87 -6.90 11.62 -10.69
N PHE A 88 -6.82 12.19 -9.49
CA PHE A 88 -7.73 13.24 -9.05
C PHE A 88 -7.56 14.53 -9.86
N ASN A 89 -6.32 14.98 -10.08
CA ASN A 89 -6.03 16.17 -10.86
C ASN A 89 -6.54 16.03 -12.30
N GLN A 90 -6.38 14.83 -12.89
CA GLN A 90 -6.89 14.57 -14.22
C GLN A 90 -8.43 14.63 -14.28
N ALA A 91 -9.11 13.98 -13.33
CA ALA A 91 -10.56 13.96 -13.27
C ALA A 91 -11.16 15.35 -12.99
N ILE A 92 -10.51 16.17 -12.17
CA ILE A 92 -10.87 17.59 -11.98
C ILE A 92 -10.73 18.36 -13.28
N GLY A 93 -9.65 18.15 -14.04
CA GLY A 93 -9.49 18.75 -15.38
C GLY A 93 -10.56 18.33 -16.39
N GLY A 94 -11.21 17.18 -16.15
CA GLY A 94 -12.38 16.71 -16.89
C GLY A 94 -13.73 17.10 -16.28
N HIS A 95 -13.80 18.11 -15.40
CA HIS A 95 -15.01 18.61 -14.74
C HIS A 95 -15.79 17.54 -13.96
N SER A 96 -15.06 16.61 -13.34
CA SER A 96 -15.64 15.50 -12.56
C SER A 96 -15.36 15.66 -11.06
N GLU A 97 -15.45 16.88 -10.53
CA GLU A 97 -15.08 17.23 -9.15
C GLU A 97 -15.92 16.49 -8.12
N PHE A 98 -17.21 16.26 -8.41
CA PHE A 98 -18.10 15.49 -7.53
C PHE A 98 -17.62 14.05 -7.35
N LEU A 99 -17.18 13.39 -8.43
CA LEU A 99 -16.65 12.02 -8.38
C LEU A 99 -15.32 11.97 -7.62
N VAL A 100 -14.47 12.99 -7.78
CA VAL A 100 -13.22 13.11 -7.03
C VAL A 100 -13.50 13.29 -5.54
N LEU A 101 -14.48 14.11 -5.15
CA LEU A 101 -14.88 14.27 -3.75
C LEU A 101 -15.31 12.92 -3.13
N VAL A 102 -16.17 12.16 -3.81
CA VAL A 102 -16.59 10.83 -3.36
C VAL A 102 -15.38 9.89 -3.21
N ALA A 103 -14.45 9.93 -4.16
CA ALA A 103 -13.25 9.10 -4.10
C ALA A 103 -12.31 9.48 -2.96
N VAL A 104 -12.12 10.77 -2.69
CA VAL A 104 -11.32 11.27 -1.56
C VAL A 104 -11.94 10.83 -0.23
N LEU A 105 -13.26 10.95 -0.08
CA LEU A 105 -13.99 10.47 1.11
C LEU A 105 -13.87 8.96 1.30
N GLY A 106 -13.98 8.18 0.22
CA GLY A 106 -13.73 6.74 0.24
C GLY A 106 -12.30 6.40 0.67
N SER A 107 -11.32 7.21 0.26
CA SER A 107 -9.93 7.07 0.68
C SER A 107 -9.78 7.33 2.18
N ALA A 108 -10.39 8.42 2.67
CA ALA A 108 -10.38 8.76 4.10
C ALA A 108 -11.01 7.67 4.95
N LEU A 109 -12.12 7.08 4.51
CA LEU A 109 -12.77 5.97 5.20
C LEU A 109 -11.89 4.71 5.27
N SER A 110 -11.13 4.43 4.19
CA SER A 110 -10.26 3.24 4.15
C SER A 110 -9.11 3.27 5.17
N ILE A 111 -8.64 4.47 5.55
CA ILE A 111 -7.61 4.65 6.59
C ILE A 111 -8.02 3.99 7.91
N ALA A 112 -9.30 4.05 8.30
CA ALA A 112 -9.76 3.45 9.55
C ALA A 112 -9.50 1.93 9.59
N TYR A 113 -9.74 1.23 8.47
CA TYR A 113 -9.51 -0.21 8.36
C TYR A 113 -8.03 -0.57 8.32
N TYR A 114 -7.22 0.26 7.65
CA TYR A 114 -5.77 0.04 7.56
C TYR A 114 -5.07 0.29 8.89
N LEU A 115 -5.39 1.39 9.58
CA LEU A 115 -4.85 1.67 10.91
C LEU A 115 -5.25 0.60 11.92
N LYS A 116 -6.45 0.02 11.81
CA LYS A 116 -6.85 -1.09 12.68
C LYS A 116 -5.89 -2.29 12.61
N LEU A 117 -5.44 -2.68 11.41
CA LEU A 117 -4.46 -3.76 11.28
C LEU A 117 -3.08 -3.33 11.80
N ILE A 118 -2.66 -2.10 11.48
CA ILE A 118 -1.37 -1.56 11.96
C ILE A 118 -1.35 -1.54 13.48
N ILE A 119 -2.43 -1.09 14.12
CA ILE A 119 -2.55 -1.08 15.58
C ILE A 119 -2.41 -2.51 16.13
N ALA A 120 -3.05 -3.48 15.49
CA ALA A 120 -2.96 -4.87 15.90
C ALA A 120 -1.54 -5.42 15.87
N MET A 121 -0.80 -5.14 14.79
CA MET A 121 0.58 -5.59 14.63
C MET A 121 1.55 -5.04 15.68
N PHE A 122 1.37 -3.78 16.09
CA PHE A 122 2.35 -3.06 16.92
C PHE A 122 1.97 -2.96 18.41
N PHE A 123 0.68 -2.83 18.72
CA PHE A 123 0.23 -2.50 20.08
C PHE A 123 -0.39 -3.66 20.84
N TYR A 124 -0.99 -4.64 20.16
CA TYR A 124 -1.47 -5.84 20.85
C TYR A 124 -0.32 -6.78 21.19
N LYS A 125 -0.40 -7.37 22.39
CA LYS A 125 0.49 -8.44 22.81
C LYS A 125 -0.07 -9.77 22.33
N GLU A 126 0.82 -10.63 21.89
CA GLU A 126 0.53 -12.01 21.56
C GLU A 126 1.49 -12.86 22.37
N ASP A 127 0.97 -13.62 23.33
CA ASP A 127 1.77 -14.41 24.25
C ASP A 127 2.08 -15.81 23.69
N ASN A 128 1.43 -16.21 22.59
CA ASN A 128 1.51 -17.55 22.01
C ASN A 128 1.90 -17.57 20.52
N PHE A 129 3.08 -17.05 20.17
CA PHE A 129 3.76 -17.56 18.97
C PHE A 129 4.28 -18.97 19.26
N GLN A 130 3.40 -19.97 19.19
CA GLN A 130 3.72 -21.37 19.51
C GLN A 130 4.76 -21.97 18.54
N ASN A 131 4.96 -21.34 17.38
CA ASN A 131 5.92 -21.77 16.38
C ASN A 131 7.27 -21.04 16.54
N THR A 132 8.39 -21.77 16.48
CA THR A 132 9.76 -21.21 16.51
C THR A 132 10.24 -20.77 15.13
N GLU A 133 9.53 -21.09 14.05
CA GLU A 133 9.88 -20.65 12.70
C GLU A 133 9.93 -19.11 12.58
N ARG A 134 10.92 -18.65 11.81
CA ARG A 134 11.23 -17.24 11.51
C ARG A 134 11.12 -17.00 10.02
N ALA A 135 10.79 -15.77 9.62
CA ALA A 135 10.65 -15.44 8.21
C ALA A 135 11.97 -15.72 7.48
N THR A 136 11.90 -16.46 6.37
CA THR A 136 13.08 -16.75 5.55
C THR A 136 13.66 -15.44 5.00
N ILE A 137 14.96 -15.42 4.72
CA ILE A 137 15.64 -14.22 4.19
C ILE A 137 14.96 -13.65 2.94
N THR A 138 14.37 -14.49 2.09
CA THR A 138 13.61 -14.08 0.91
C THR A 138 12.43 -13.15 1.26
N TYR A 139 11.68 -13.45 2.33
CA TYR A 139 10.57 -12.60 2.78
C TYR A 139 11.08 -11.21 3.15
N ASN A 140 12.18 -11.14 3.90
CA ASN A 140 12.77 -9.89 4.35
C ASN A 140 13.35 -9.07 3.19
N VAL A 141 14.07 -9.71 2.26
CA VAL A 141 14.64 -9.03 1.09
C VAL A 141 13.53 -8.44 0.22
N VAL A 142 12.50 -9.22 -0.11
CA VAL A 142 11.36 -8.73 -0.91
C VAL A 142 10.66 -7.58 -0.18
N SER A 143 10.45 -7.71 1.13
CA SER A 143 9.81 -6.66 1.93
C SER A 143 10.60 -5.35 1.92
N VAL A 144 11.92 -5.41 2.08
CA VAL A 144 12.80 -4.23 2.03
C VAL A 144 12.76 -3.57 0.65
N VAL A 145 12.79 -4.37 -0.42
CA VAL A 145 12.69 -3.85 -1.80
C VAL A 145 11.35 -3.12 -2.00
N ILE A 146 10.23 -3.69 -1.54
CA ILE A 146 8.92 -3.06 -1.64
C ILE A 146 8.85 -1.76 -0.84
N ILE A 147 9.36 -1.76 0.40
CA ILE A 147 9.40 -0.54 1.23
C ILE A 147 10.19 0.56 0.50
N LEU A 148 11.39 0.24 0.02
CA LEU A 148 12.24 1.19 -0.68
C LEU A 148 11.57 1.69 -1.96
N ALA A 149 10.94 0.82 -2.75
CA ALA A 149 10.23 1.22 -3.97
C ALA A 149 9.06 2.16 -3.66
N LEU A 150 8.21 1.83 -2.68
CA LEU A 150 7.03 2.64 -2.33
C LEU A 150 7.41 4.01 -1.75
N VAL A 151 8.47 4.08 -0.94
CA VAL A 151 8.93 5.33 -0.32
C VAL A 151 9.73 6.17 -1.32
N SER A 152 10.68 5.58 -2.04
CA SER A 152 11.49 6.33 -3.02
C SER A 152 10.63 6.92 -4.15
N MET A 153 9.67 6.17 -4.68
CA MET A 153 8.75 6.68 -5.69
C MET A 153 7.73 7.69 -5.13
N GLY A 154 7.44 7.63 -3.83
CA GLY A 154 6.61 8.63 -3.16
C GLY A 154 7.33 9.96 -2.94
N ILE A 155 8.63 9.92 -2.61
CA ILE A 155 9.48 11.10 -2.40
C ILE A 155 9.96 11.69 -3.73
N VAL A 156 10.32 10.83 -4.68
CA VAL A 156 10.84 11.20 -6.01
C VAL A 156 9.96 10.53 -7.10
N PRO A 157 8.80 11.13 -7.43
CA PRO A 157 7.90 10.59 -8.46
C PRO A 157 8.57 10.38 -9.82
N ASP A 158 9.49 11.27 -10.19
CA ASP A 158 10.22 11.24 -11.46
C ASP A 158 11.07 9.97 -11.64
N LEU A 159 11.33 9.23 -10.56
CA LEU A 159 12.02 7.94 -10.62
C LEU A 159 11.25 6.95 -11.50
N PHE A 160 9.92 6.96 -11.45
CA PHE A 160 9.09 6.08 -12.25
C PHE A 160 9.24 6.37 -13.75
N ALA A 161 9.13 7.65 -14.15
CA ALA A 161 9.36 8.09 -15.53
C ALA A 161 10.74 7.65 -16.05
N LYS A 162 11.79 7.85 -15.24
CA LYS A 162 13.17 7.48 -15.60
C LYS A 162 13.38 5.97 -15.77
N ILE A 163 12.75 5.14 -14.93
CA ILE A 163 12.89 3.68 -14.99
C ILE A 163 12.17 3.11 -16.21
N PHE A 164 10.98 3.63 -16.51
CA PHE A 164 10.10 3.08 -17.55
C PHE A 164 10.18 3.82 -18.90
N GLY A 165 10.97 4.89 -19.01
CA GLY A 165 11.17 5.64 -20.25
C GLY A 165 9.92 6.34 -20.77
N LEU A 166 9.05 6.77 -19.83
CA LEU A 166 7.78 7.47 -20.10
C LEU A 166 7.92 8.99 -19.94
#